data_AF-A0A368GJM3-F1
#
_entry.id   AF-A0A368GJM3-F1
#
_cell.length_a   1.000
_cell.length_b   1.000
_cell.length_c   1.000
_cell.angle_alpha   90.00
_cell.angle_beta   90.00
_cell.angle_gamma   90.00
#
_symmetry.space_group_name_H-M   'P 1'
#
loop_
_entity.id
_entity.type
_entity.pdbx_description
1 polymer ?
#
loop_
_entity_poly.entity_id
_entity_poly.type
_entity_poly.pdbx_seq_one_letter_code
_entity_poly.pdbx_strand_id
1 'polypeptide(L)'
;QLEVIRIFELGKDQDEEVTFHYGDTCEPIPVFSVDEKPLDGPSTLTNTLKCPVKYISKIPPSLVTDNLCFICDGDEVAVEDILTESQWWKQTSSSTRFYSSDNMTTFHQVTLLTCRGEMRGAYRSRVRGGGIAKVSLHKVFRVSRFFSSWRTCPGFHRIVSVINPITEGGEKSYKFKKRIFIQYFWRAEKPHDRALVTKEYLDFRVSQAAASPRTSLVPPSTSTVSKSSYPWGASLSAQGSRDSLGNITPRASGAHRASLKFRAIAKSLNFRAWGRRQSTAPSAPTVAASHNNNNNPS
;
A
#
# COMPACT_ATOMS: atom_id res chain seq x y z
N GLN A 1 -13.99 29.38 -6.85
CA GLN A 1 -14.60 28.53 -7.89
C GLN A 1 -13.50 28.18 -8.86
N LEU A 2 -13.02 26.94 -8.85
CA LEU A 2 -12.11 26.42 -9.87
C LEU A 2 -12.72 25.08 -10.29
N GLU A 3 -13.09 24.99 -11.57
CA GLU A 3 -13.78 23.88 -12.19
C GLU A 3 -12.89 22.64 -12.20
N VAL A 4 -13.35 21.58 -11.54
CA VAL A 4 -12.89 20.21 -11.80
C VAL A 4 -13.74 19.69 -12.97
N ILE A 5 -13.19 19.79 -14.18
CA ILE A 5 -13.84 19.26 -15.39
C ILE A 5 -13.80 17.73 -15.32
N ARG A 6 -15.00 17.13 -15.28
CA ARG A 6 -15.22 15.69 -15.46
C ARG A 6 -15.01 15.33 -16.93
N ILE A 7 -14.18 14.34 -17.23
CA ILE A 7 -14.35 13.49 -18.41
C ILE A 7 -13.99 12.06 -18.04
N PHE A 8 -14.99 11.19 -18.00
CA PHE A 8 -14.84 9.75 -18.19
C PHE A 8 -15.45 9.43 -19.56
N GLU A 9 -14.67 8.85 -20.48
CA GLU A 9 -15.09 7.67 -21.24
C GLU A 9 -13.93 7.05 -22.03
N LEU A 10 -14.07 5.75 -22.24
CA LEU A 10 -13.08 4.78 -22.68
C LEU A 10 -12.53 5.00 -24.10
N GLY A 11 -11.21 4.92 -24.21
CA GLY A 11 -10.51 4.29 -25.34
C GLY A 11 -10.11 5.20 -26.50
N LYS A 12 -8.83 5.56 -26.52
CA LYS A 12 -7.89 5.52 -27.68
C LYS A 12 -6.60 6.23 -27.27
N ASP A 13 -5.48 5.75 -27.80
CA ASP A 13 -4.13 6.26 -27.61
C ASP A 13 -4.04 7.79 -27.82
N GLN A 14 -4.31 8.53 -26.75
CA GLN A 14 -3.82 9.89 -26.55
C GLN A 14 -2.74 9.78 -25.49
N ASP A 15 -1.64 10.47 -25.69
CA ASP A 15 -0.62 10.65 -24.65
C ASP A 15 -1.28 11.35 -23.46
N GLU A 16 -1.93 10.57 -22.59
CA GLU A 16 -2.53 11.07 -21.37
C GLU A 16 -1.42 11.75 -20.57
N GLU A 17 -1.57 13.07 -20.42
CA GLU A 17 -0.69 13.91 -19.64
C GLU A 17 -0.61 13.35 -18.22
N VAL A 18 0.58 12.91 -17.83
CA VAL A 18 0.79 12.30 -16.51
C VAL A 18 0.67 13.41 -15.47
N THR A 19 -0.29 13.26 -14.55
CA THR A 19 -0.39 14.13 -13.39
C THR A 19 0.68 13.77 -12.37
N PHE A 20 1.34 14.78 -11.80
CA PHE A 20 2.39 14.59 -10.80
C PHE A 20 1.96 15.16 -9.44
N HIS A 21 2.31 14.41 -8.39
CA HIS A 21 2.26 14.86 -7.00
C HIS A 21 3.67 15.24 -6.56
N TYR A 22 3.78 16.35 -5.83
CA TYR A 22 5.06 16.82 -5.30
C TYR A 22 5.00 16.71 -3.78
N GLY A 23 5.76 15.75 -3.26
CA GLY A 23 5.91 15.52 -1.83
C GLY A 23 6.96 16.45 -1.20
N ASP A 24 7.46 16.04 -0.06
CA ASP A 24 8.49 16.76 0.70
C ASP A 24 9.88 16.79 0.04
N THR A 25 10.19 15.83 -0.83
CA THR A 25 11.43 15.82 -1.63
C THR A 25 11.37 16.79 -2.81
N CYS A 26 10.19 17.35 -3.12
CA CYS A 26 9.90 18.10 -4.35
C CYS A 26 10.20 17.33 -5.65
N GLU A 27 10.46 16.02 -5.57
CA GLU A 27 10.59 15.15 -6.73
C GLU A 27 9.20 14.78 -7.26
N PRO A 28 8.97 14.82 -8.58
CA PRO A 28 7.68 14.51 -9.17
C PRO A 28 7.34 13.03 -9.03
N ILE A 29 6.22 12.72 -8.37
CA ILE A 29 5.70 11.36 -8.21
C ILE A 29 4.48 11.21 -9.10
N PRO A 30 4.50 10.31 -10.11
CA PRO A 30 3.37 10.15 -11.01
C PRO A 30 2.15 9.60 -10.27
N VAL A 31 1.02 10.27 -10.42
CA VAL A 31 -0.28 9.83 -9.90
C VAL A 31 -0.83 8.81 -10.87
N PHE A 32 -1.11 7.59 -10.39
CA PHE A 32 -1.67 6.53 -11.23
C PHE A 32 -3.16 6.76 -11.52
N SER A 33 -3.96 7.05 -10.48
CA SER A 33 -5.40 7.28 -10.62
C SER A 33 -6.04 7.83 -9.34
N VAL A 34 -7.34 8.13 -9.43
CA VAL A 34 -8.26 8.23 -8.30
C VAL A 34 -9.08 6.93 -8.29
N ASP A 35 -8.75 5.96 -7.44
CA ASP A 35 -9.50 4.69 -7.36
C ASP A 35 -10.86 4.92 -6.66
N GLU A 36 -11.95 4.77 -7.41
CA GLU A 36 -13.31 4.92 -6.89
C GLU A 36 -13.74 3.74 -5.98
N LYS A 37 -12.99 2.63 -5.96
CA LYS A 37 -13.31 1.41 -5.21
C LYS A 37 -12.17 0.99 -4.30
N PRO A 38 -11.77 1.84 -3.33
CA PRO A 38 -10.53 1.67 -2.60
C PRO A 38 -10.49 0.43 -1.70
N LEU A 39 -11.62 -0.23 -1.47
CA LEU A 39 -11.70 -1.44 -0.66
C LEU A 39 -11.74 -2.74 -1.48
N ASP A 40 -11.80 -2.66 -2.81
CA ASP A 40 -11.90 -3.83 -3.67
C ASP A 40 -10.53 -4.47 -3.98
N GLY A 41 -10.36 -5.73 -3.56
CA GLY A 41 -9.12 -6.49 -3.73
C GLY A 41 -8.79 -6.85 -5.19
N PRO A 42 -9.75 -7.39 -5.97
CA PRO A 42 -9.57 -7.62 -7.40
C PRO A 42 -9.21 -6.37 -8.21
N SER A 43 -9.86 -5.22 -7.96
CA SER A 43 -9.48 -3.94 -8.58
C SER A 43 -8.03 -3.56 -8.22
N THR A 44 -7.66 -3.66 -6.94
CA THR A 44 -6.27 -3.42 -6.49
C THR A 44 -5.27 -4.29 -7.25
N LEU A 45 -5.54 -5.59 -7.43
CA LEU A 45 -4.69 -6.51 -8.20
C LEU A 45 -4.56 -6.08 -9.66
N THR A 46 -5.70 -5.79 -10.30
CA THR A 46 -5.74 -5.41 -11.71
C THR A 46 -4.98 -4.11 -11.95
N ASN A 47 -5.22 -3.10 -11.12
CA ASN A 47 -4.56 -1.79 -11.17
C ASN A 47 -3.05 -1.93 -10.98
N THR A 48 -2.64 -2.68 -9.95
CA THR A 48 -1.21 -2.83 -9.66
C THR A 48 -0.47 -3.52 -10.80
N LEU A 49 -1.04 -4.59 -11.35
CA LEU A 49 -0.34 -5.45 -12.32
C LEU A 49 -0.39 -4.92 -13.75
N LYS A 50 -1.43 -4.16 -14.11
CA LYS A 50 -1.57 -3.56 -15.45
C LYS A 50 -1.06 -2.12 -15.54
N CYS A 51 -0.66 -1.53 -14.42
CA CYS A 51 -0.12 -0.18 -14.42
C CYS A 51 1.03 -0.01 -15.43
N PRO A 52 0.92 0.97 -16.35
CA PRO A 52 1.99 1.34 -17.26
C PRO A 52 3.24 1.80 -16.52
N VAL A 53 4.42 1.52 -17.07
CA VAL A 53 5.71 1.80 -16.44
C VAL A 53 5.88 3.29 -16.08
N LYS A 54 5.30 4.20 -16.87
CA LYS A 54 5.37 5.66 -16.62
C LYS A 54 4.77 6.12 -15.30
N TYR A 55 3.92 5.30 -14.64
CA TYR A 55 3.31 5.60 -13.35
C TYR A 55 3.98 4.89 -12.16
N ILE A 56 5.08 4.17 -12.40
CA ILE A 56 5.79 3.44 -11.34
C ILE A 56 6.87 4.35 -10.75
N SER A 57 6.65 4.79 -9.52
CA SER A 57 7.59 5.64 -8.78
C SER A 57 8.67 4.81 -8.08
N LYS A 58 9.89 5.33 -8.01
CA LYS A 58 10.98 4.80 -7.17
C LYS A 58 11.04 5.43 -5.78
N ILE A 59 10.11 6.34 -5.49
CA ILE A 59 10.07 7.14 -4.26
C ILE A 59 8.66 7.02 -3.67
N PRO A 60 8.53 6.81 -2.34
CA PRO A 60 7.23 6.77 -1.70
C PRO A 60 6.57 8.16 -1.67
N PRO A 61 5.24 8.24 -1.85
CA PRO A 61 4.52 9.51 -1.76
C PRO A 61 4.46 10.03 -0.32
N SER A 62 4.66 11.33 -0.16
CA SER A 62 4.56 12.08 1.10
C SER A 62 3.67 13.32 0.90
N LEU A 63 3.14 13.92 1.98
CA LEU A 63 2.23 15.08 1.91
C LEU A 63 0.99 14.88 1.02
N VAL A 64 0.46 13.65 0.94
CA VAL A 64 -0.76 13.41 0.18
C VAL A 64 -1.97 13.83 1.02
N THR A 65 -2.77 14.77 0.51
CA THR A 65 -4.03 15.20 1.15
C THR A 65 -5.26 15.02 0.26
N ASP A 66 -5.03 14.61 -0.99
CA ASP A 66 -6.04 14.30 -1.99
C ASP A 66 -6.37 12.81 -2.05
N ASN A 67 -7.45 12.49 -2.76
CA ASN A 67 -7.81 11.12 -3.10
C ASN A 67 -6.91 10.62 -4.24
N LEU A 68 -5.69 10.19 -3.94
CA LEU A 68 -4.70 9.78 -4.94
C LEU A 68 -4.25 8.34 -4.74
N CYS A 69 -3.98 7.67 -5.87
CA CYS A 69 -3.39 6.35 -5.91
C CYS A 69 -2.01 6.40 -6.58
N PHE A 70 -1.07 5.69 -5.97
CA PHE A 70 0.32 5.61 -6.41
C PHE A 70 0.73 4.15 -6.56
N ILE A 71 1.67 3.90 -7.48
CA ILE A 71 2.32 2.61 -7.61
C ILE A 71 3.82 2.84 -7.45
N CYS A 72 4.41 2.21 -6.44
CA CYS A 72 5.84 2.20 -6.24
C CYS A 72 6.47 0.91 -6.76
N ASP A 73 7.69 1.01 -7.24
CA ASP A 73 8.56 -0.13 -7.50
C ASP A 73 8.89 -0.81 -6.16
N GLY A 74 8.43 -2.05 -6.00
CA GLY A 74 8.59 -2.79 -4.75
C GLY A 74 9.97 -3.42 -4.57
N ASP A 75 10.85 -3.33 -5.56
CA ASP A 75 12.26 -3.70 -5.42
C ASP A 75 13.14 -2.51 -4.99
N GLU A 76 12.67 -1.28 -5.21
CA GLU A 76 13.37 -0.02 -4.84
C GLU A 76 12.81 0.61 -3.56
N VAL A 77 11.50 0.46 -3.30
CA VAL A 77 10.82 1.06 -2.14
C VAL A 77 10.41 -0.02 -1.15
N ALA A 78 10.82 0.10 0.11
CA ALA A 78 10.36 -0.78 1.17
C ALA A 78 8.95 -0.38 1.64
N VAL A 79 8.14 -1.37 2.01
CA VAL A 79 6.79 -1.14 2.55
C VAL A 79 6.87 -0.38 3.87
N GLU A 80 7.91 -0.67 4.65
CA GLU A 80 8.22 -0.05 5.92
C GLU A 80 8.43 1.46 5.77
N ASP A 81 9.12 1.91 4.72
CA ASP A 81 9.37 3.34 4.45
C ASP A 81 8.07 4.12 4.20
N ILE A 82 7.04 3.45 3.66
CA ILE A 82 5.72 4.03 3.49
C ILE A 82 4.97 4.03 4.84
N LEU A 83 5.15 3.00 5.67
CA LEU A 83 4.41 2.81 6.91
C LEU A 83 5.00 3.54 8.13
N THR A 84 6.23 4.03 8.07
CA THR A 84 7.00 4.63 9.17
C THR A 84 6.43 5.94 9.73
N GLU A 85 5.58 6.66 8.98
CA GLU A 85 4.92 7.92 9.38
C GLU A 85 3.85 7.74 10.50
N SER A 86 4.18 7.00 11.54
CA SER A 86 3.29 6.62 12.65
C SER A 86 2.83 7.80 13.51
N GLN A 87 3.51 8.95 13.41
CA GLN A 87 3.11 10.22 14.03
C GLN A 87 1.82 10.79 13.42
N TRP A 88 1.52 10.47 12.15
CA TRP A 88 0.32 10.89 11.44
C TRP A 88 -0.66 9.75 11.27
N TRP A 89 -0.15 8.59 10.90
CA TRP A 89 -0.94 7.44 10.54
C TRP A 89 -1.07 6.50 11.72
N LYS A 90 -2.31 6.24 12.11
CA LYS A 90 -2.64 5.15 13.03
C LYS A 90 -2.98 3.91 12.21
N GLN A 91 -2.18 2.86 12.31
CA GLN A 91 -2.56 1.57 11.76
C GLN A 91 -3.82 1.06 12.49
N THR A 92 -4.85 0.76 11.72
CA THR A 92 -6.16 0.31 12.24
C THR A 92 -6.32 -1.19 12.10
N SER A 93 -5.84 -1.77 11.01
CA SER A 93 -5.91 -3.20 10.75
C SER A 93 -4.95 -3.61 9.63
N SER A 94 -4.75 -4.91 9.47
CA SER A 94 -4.16 -5.50 8.28
C SER A 94 -4.98 -6.70 7.83
N SER A 95 -4.93 -7.01 6.52
CA SER A 95 -5.59 -8.19 5.97
C SER A 95 -4.66 -8.88 4.98
N THR A 96 -4.79 -10.20 4.88
CA THR A 96 -4.15 -10.98 3.81
C THR A 96 -5.21 -11.83 3.14
N ARG A 97 -5.29 -11.73 1.82
CA ARG A 97 -6.17 -12.57 0.99
C ARG A 97 -5.37 -13.21 -0.13
N PHE A 98 -5.88 -14.31 -0.66
CA PHE A 98 -5.24 -15.03 -1.74
C PHE A 98 -6.15 -15.05 -2.95
N TYR A 99 -5.55 -14.86 -4.12
CA TYR A 99 -6.26 -14.84 -5.38
C TYR A 99 -5.51 -15.69 -6.40
N SER A 100 -6.25 -16.36 -7.26
CA SER A 100 -5.67 -17.03 -8.42
C SER A 100 -5.99 -16.29 -9.70
N SER A 101 -5.05 -16.29 -10.65
CA SER A 101 -5.29 -15.80 -12.01
C SER A 101 -4.69 -16.74 -13.04
N ASP A 102 -5.41 -16.96 -14.12
CA ASP A 102 -4.91 -17.72 -15.27
C ASP A 102 -4.18 -16.81 -16.28
N ASN A 103 -4.51 -15.53 -16.33
CA ASN A 103 -4.14 -14.59 -17.40
C ASN A 103 -3.66 -13.21 -16.91
N MET A 104 -3.53 -13.00 -15.59
CA MET A 104 -3.17 -11.72 -14.97
C MET A 104 -4.18 -10.58 -15.22
N THR A 105 -5.39 -10.91 -15.69
CA THR A 105 -6.46 -9.93 -15.93
C THR A 105 -7.66 -10.18 -15.04
N THR A 106 -8.00 -11.44 -14.79
CA THR A 106 -9.11 -11.85 -13.93
C THR A 106 -8.59 -12.55 -12.69
N PHE A 107 -9.04 -12.13 -11.52
CA PHE A 107 -8.62 -12.66 -10.23
C PHE A 107 -9.79 -13.26 -9.48
N HIS A 108 -9.61 -14.48 -8.99
CA HIS A 108 -10.62 -15.18 -8.19
C HIS A 108 -10.08 -15.41 -6.79
N GLN A 109 -10.83 -15.03 -5.77
CA GLN A 109 -10.42 -15.31 -4.40
C GLN A 109 -10.35 -16.82 -4.17
N VAL A 110 -9.27 -17.27 -3.56
CA VAL A 110 -9.03 -18.68 -3.22
C VAL A 110 -8.77 -18.83 -1.73
N THR A 111 -9.09 -19.99 -1.20
CA THR A 111 -8.71 -20.40 0.15
C THR A 111 -7.42 -21.21 0.07
N LEU A 112 -6.39 -20.78 0.80
CA LEU A 112 -5.18 -21.58 0.97
C LEU A 112 -5.40 -22.65 2.03
N LEU A 113 -4.96 -23.86 1.71
CA LEU A 113 -4.79 -24.94 2.66
C LEU A 113 -3.35 -24.97 3.11
N THR A 114 -3.14 -24.74 4.40
CA THR A 114 -1.84 -24.88 5.05
C THR A 114 -1.86 -26.06 6.01
N CYS A 115 -0.75 -26.79 6.08
CA CYS A 115 -0.56 -27.87 7.05
C CYS A 115 0.83 -27.72 7.65
N ARG A 116 0.92 -27.66 8.99
CA ARG A 116 2.19 -27.47 9.74
C ARG A 116 3.02 -26.27 9.26
N GLY A 117 2.34 -25.18 8.87
CA GLY A 117 2.99 -23.96 8.38
C GLY A 117 3.34 -23.96 6.89
N GLU A 118 3.17 -25.08 6.19
CA GLU A 118 3.47 -25.19 4.77
C GLU A 118 2.20 -25.09 3.92
N MET A 119 2.30 -24.43 2.76
CA MET A 119 1.21 -24.37 1.78
C MET A 119 1.08 -25.71 1.05
N ARG A 120 -0.09 -26.35 1.16
CA ARG A 120 -0.36 -27.67 0.55
C ARG A 120 -1.27 -27.61 -0.66
N GLY A 121 -2.11 -26.57 -0.76
CA GLY A 121 -2.99 -26.38 -1.90
C GLY A 121 -3.74 -25.05 -1.83
N ALA A 122 -4.29 -24.66 -2.97
CA ALA A 122 -5.24 -23.57 -3.08
C ALA A 122 -6.54 -24.09 -3.66
N TYR A 123 -7.64 -23.53 -3.20
CA TYR A 123 -8.97 -24.01 -3.58
C TYR A 123 -9.89 -22.83 -3.91
N ARG A 124 -10.59 -22.94 -5.03
CA ARG A 124 -11.63 -21.99 -5.42
C ARG A 124 -13.00 -22.64 -5.34
N SER A 125 -14.00 -21.89 -4.89
CA SER A 125 -15.39 -22.31 -5.01
C SER A 125 -15.79 -22.31 -6.49
N ARG A 126 -16.50 -23.34 -6.93
CA ARG A 126 -17.14 -23.33 -8.25
C ARG A 126 -18.49 -22.60 -8.16
N VAL A 127 -18.84 -21.85 -9.20
CA VAL A 127 -20.14 -21.19 -9.28
C VAL A 127 -21.25 -22.25 -9.38
N ARG A 128 -22.46 -21.93 -8.89
CA ARG A 128 -23.69 -22.76 -8.98
C ARG A 128 -23.61 -24.15 -8.31
N GLY A 129 -23.09 -24.21 -7.08
CA GLY A 129 -23.15 -25.44 -6.27
C GLY A 129 -22.19 -26.57 -6.71
N GLY A 130 -21.29 -26.30 -7.66
CA GLY A 130 -20.37 -27.31 -8.23
C GLY A 130 -19.21 -27.75 -7.33
N GLY A 131 -19.26 -27.49 -6.01
CA GLY A 131 -18.21 -27.86 -5.07
C GLY A 131 -16.94 -26.99 -5.19
N ILE A 132 -15.81 -27.58 -4.81
CA ILE A 132 -14.52 -26.89 -4.67
C ILE A 132 -13.54 -27.42 -5.72
N ALA A 133 -12.79 -26.53 -6.39
CA ALA A 133 -11.75 -26.89 -7.34
C ALA A 133 -10.36 -26.58 -6.78
N LYS A 134 -9.42 -27.53 -6.89
CA LYS A 134 -8.00 -27.27 -6.62
C LYS A 134 -7.42 -26.35 -7.70
N VAL A 135 -6.57 -25.42 -7.27
CA VAL A 135 -5.84 -24.48 -8.12
C VAL A 135 -4.34 -24.68 -7.92
N SER A 136 -3.57 -24.56 -9.00
CA SER A 136 -2.11 -24.61 -8.94
C SER A 136 -1.55 -23.44 -8.13
N LEU A 137 -0.63 -23.71 -7.20
CA LEU A 137 0.00 -22.68 -6.37
C LEU A 137 0.83 -21.68 -7.19
N HIS A 138 1.33 -22.07 -8.37
CA HIS A 138 2.04 -21.17 -9.27
C HIS A 138 1.16 -20.04 -9.81
N LYS A 139 -0.16 -20.22 -9.79
CA LYS A 139 -1.15 -19.23 -10.25
C LYS A 139 -1.72 -18.38 -9.13
N VAL A 140 -1.19 -18.49 -7.90
CA VAL A 140 -1.76 -17.87 -6.70
C VAL A 140 -0.89 -16.70 -6.24
N PHE A 141 -1.56 -15.61 -5.90
CA PHE A 141 -1.01 -14.37 -5.42
C PHE A 141 -1.52 -14.10 -4.01
N ARG A 142 -0.61 -13.70 -3.13
CA ARG A 142 -0.90 -13.14 -1.82
C ARG A 142 -1.07 -11.64 -1.97
N VAL A 143 -2.17 -11.10 -1.45
CA VAL A 143 -2.44 -9.68 -1.35
C VAL A 143 -2.50 -9.31 0.12
N SER A 144 -1.48 -8.60 0.58
CA SER A 144 -1.41 -8.07 1.95
C SER A 144 -1.79 -6.60 1.91
N ARG A 145 -2.70 -6.17 2.79
CA ARG A 145 -3.19 -4.78 2.86
C ARG A 145 -3.05 -4.26 4.27
N PHE A 146 -2.50 -3.06 4.40
CA PHE A 146 -2.33 -2.34 5.65
C PHE A 146 -3.23 -1.12 5.64
N PHE A 147 -4.15 -1.04 6.60
CA PHE A 147 -5.14 0.03 6.68
C PHE A 147 -4.75 0.98 7.79
N SER A 148 -4.68 2.25 7.45
CA SER A 148 -4.36 3.34 8.36
C SER A 148 -5.38 4.46 8.22
N SER A 149 -5.57 5.22 9.29
CA SER A 149 -6.28 6.49 9.26
C SER A 149 -5.38 7.59 9.81
N TRP A 150 -5.59 8.82 9.36
CA TRP A 150 -4.96 9.97 9.99
C TRP A 150 -5.41 10.05 11.46
N ARG A 151 -4.50 10.43 12.37
CA ARG A 151 -4.74 10.35 13.82
C ARG A 151 -5.79 11.33 14.31
N THR A 152 -5.71 12.57 13.88
CA THR A 152 -6.64 13.65 14.25
C THR A 152 -7.86 13.72 13.32
N CYS A 153 -7.76 13.11 12.14
CA CYS A 153 -8.81 13.07 11.12
C CYS A 153 -9.09 11.62 10.66
N PRO A 154 -9.81 10.80 11.46
CA PRO A 154 -10.05 9.39 11.13
C PRO A 154 -10.81 9.14 9.81
N GLY A 155 -11.37 10.19 9.19
CA GLY A 155 -12.02 10.14 7.87
C GLY A 155 -11.03 10.09 6.69
N PHE A 156 -9.75 10.44 6.91
CA PHE A 156 -8.71 10.31 5.91
C PHE A 156 -7.95 9.00 6.09
N HIS A 157 -7.88 8.21 5.03
CA HIS A 157 -7.37 6.85 5.06
C HIS A 157 -6.20 6.67 4.11
N ARG A 158 -5.31 5.77 4.52
CA ARG A 158 -4.24 5.24 3.68
C ARG A 158 -4.32 3.73 3.67
N ILE A 159 -4.33 3.14 2.48
CA ILE A 159 -4.25 1.70 2.27
C ILE A 159 -2.99 1.39 1.48
N VAL A 160 -2.08 0.64 2.08
CA VAL A 160 -0.88 0.12 1.39
C VAL A 160 -1.12 -1.35 1.06
N SER A 161 -1.08 -1.69 -0.22
CA SER A 161 -1.35 -3.03 -0.73
C SER A 161 -0.10 -3.60 -1.41
N VAL A 162 0.30 -4.79 -0.99
CA VAL A 162 1.47 -5.50 -1.50
C VAL A 162 1.01 -6.82 -2.09
N ILE A 163 1.39 -7.06 -3.34
CA ILE A 163 1.01 -8.26 -4.09
C ILE A 163 2.27 -9.06 -4.35
N ASN A 164 2.25 -10.36 -4.06
CA ASN A 164 3.35 -11.26 -4.33
C ASN A 164 2.81 -12.63 -4.79
N PRO A 165 3.42 -13.27 -5.80
CA PRO A 165 3.26 -14.70 -6.03
C PRO A 165 3.62 -15.48 -4.76
N ILE A 166 2.93 -16.59 -4.49
CA ILE A 166 3.23 -17.40 -3.29
C ILE A 166 4.33 -18.45 -3.52
N THR A 167 4.82 -18.59 -4.75
CA THR A 167 5.90 -19.51 -5.12
C THR A 167 6.89 -18.85 -6.07
N GLU A 168 8.16 -19.24 -6.01
CA GLU A 168 9.19 -18.81 -6.96
C GLU A 168 8.84 -19.19 -8.40
N GLY A 169 8.21 -20.35 -8.60
CA GLY A 169 7.74 -20.77 -9.93
C GLY A 169 6.73 -19.78 -10.51
N GLY A 170 5.81 -19.27 -9.69
CA GLY A 170 4.87 -18.22 -10.11
C GLY A 170 5.57 -16.91 -10.44
N GLU A 171 6.54 -16.49 -9.62
CA GLU A 171 7.34 -15.29 -9.87
C GLU A 171 8.05 -15.35 -11.24
N LYS A 172 8.69 -16.48 -11.54
CA LYS A 172 9.36 -16.72 -12.83
C LYS A 172 8.37 -16.80 -13.99
N SER A 173 7.28 -17.56 -13.85
CA SER A 173 6.29 -17.76 -14.93
C SER A 173 5.63 -16.47 -15.38
N TYR A 174 5.34 -15.56 -14.45
CA TYR A 174 4.71 -14.28 -14.75
C TYR A 174 5.69 -13.14 -14.99
N LYS A 175 7.01 -13.39 -14.91
CA LYS A 175 8.05 -12.33 -14.90
C LYS A 175 7.66 -11.22 -13.92
N PHE A 176 7.23 -11.64 -12.74
CA PHE A 176 6.56 -10.78 -11.78
C PHE A 176 7.50 -9.66 -11.33
N LYS A 177 7.00 -8.42 -11.38
CA LYS A 177 7.70 -7.26 -10.82
C LYS A 177 7.00 -6.85 -9.55
N LYS A 178 7.76 -6.70 -8.46
CA LYS A 178 7.17 -6.27 -7.19
C LYS A 178 6.68 -4.84 -7.32
N ARG A 179 5.45 -4.61 -6.85
CA ARG A 179 4.80 -3.31 -6.90
C ARG A 179 4.03 -3.11 -5.61
N ILE A 180 4.05 -1.88 -5.12
CA ILE A 180 3.28 -1.47 -3.94
C ILE A 180 2.22 -0.49 -4.40
N PHE A 181 0.96 -0.81 -4.17
CA PHE A 181 -0.16 0.07 -4.49
C PHE A 181 -0.62 0.81 -3.24
N ILE A 182 -0.56 2.13 -3.30
CA ILE A 182 -0.83 3.01 -2.17
C ILE A 182 -2.05 3.87 -2.53
N GLN A 183 -3.04 3.88 -1.66
CA GLN A 183 -4.27 4.63 -1.86
C GLN A 183 -4.47 5.58 -0.69
N TYR A 184 -4.62 6.85 -0.98
CA TYR A 184 -5.06 7.87 -0.05
C TYR A 184 -6.49 8.23 -0.42
N PHE A 185 -7.41 8.24 0.55
CA PHE A 185 -8.78 8.65 0.27
C PHE A 185 -9.52 9.15 1.51
N TRP A 186 -10.43 10.09 1.29
CA TRP A 186 -11.41 10.56 2.26
C TRP A 186 -12.68 9.72 2.16
N ARG A 187 -13.15 9.16 3.29
CA ARG A 187 -14.47 8.49 3.33
C ARG A 187 -15.62 9.48 3.18
N ALA A 188 -15.46 10.65 3.78
CA ALA A 188 -16.35 11.80 3.70
C ALA A 188 -15.47 13.05 3.74
N GLU A 189 -15.41 13.78 2.64
CA GLU A 189 -14.57 14.97 2.54
C GLU A 189 -15.23 16.14 3.27
N LYS A 190 -14.49 16.72 4.21
CA LYS A 190 -14.85 17.99 4.86
C LYS A 190 -13.70 18.97 4.64
N PRO A 191 -13.95 20.16 4.06
CA PRO A 191 -12.89 21.14 3.80
C PRO A 191 -12.06 21.49 5.04
N HIS A 192 -12.70 21.56 6.21
CA HIS A 192 -12.03 21.82 7.48
C HIS A 192 -11.04 20.72 7.87
N ASP A 193 -11.45 19.45 7.80
CA ASP A 193 -10.60 18.30 8.14
C ASP A 193 -9.39 18.23 7.21
N ARG A 194 -9.59 18.54 5.92
CA ARG A 194 -8.53 18.59 4.93
C ARG A 194 -7.51 19.69 5.22
N ALA A 195 -7.99 20.90 5.51
CA ALA A 195 -7.11 22.00 5.92
C ALA A 195 -6.33 21.68 7.20
N LEU A 196 -6.95 20.97 8.16
CA LEU A 196 -6.30 20.52 9.38
C LEU A 196 -5.16 19.52 9.09
N VAL A 197 -5.41 18.49 8.27
CA VAL A 197 -4.37 17.52 7.85
C VAL A 197 -3.21 18.21 7.15
N THR A 198 -3.49 19.12 6.21
CA THR A 198 -2.45 19.89 5.52
C THR A 198 -1.63 20.72 6.50
N LYS A 199 -2.29 21.43 7.41
CA LYS A 199 -1.64 22.26 8.42
C LYS A 199 -0.75 21.43 9.34
N GLU A 200 -1.25 20.34 9.90
CA GLU A 200 -0.49 19.47 10.80
C GLU A 200 0.80 18.95 10.16
N TYR A 201 0.71 18.52 8.88
CA TYR A 201 1.88 18.05 8.15
C TYR A 201 2.91 19.18 7.97
N LEU A 202 2.47 20.38 7.54
CA LEU A 202 3.35 21.52 7.29
C LEU A 202 4.00 22.04 8.59
N ASP A 203 3.24 22.18 9.67
CA ASP A 203 3.73 22.66 10.97
C ASP A 203 4.88 21.78 11.51
N PHE A 204 4.78 20.46 11.33
CA PHE A 204 5.85 19.54 11.69
C PHE A 204 7.10 19.69 10.83
N ARG A 205 6.95 19.95 9.53
CA ARG A 205 8.11 20.19 8.64
C ARG A 205 8.85 21.46 9.04
N VAL A 206 8.13 22.52 9.37
CA VAL A 206 8.73 23.75 9.90
C VAL A 206 9.48 23.44 11.20
N SER A 207 8.88 22.65 12.09
CA SER A 207 9.50 22.24 13.35
C SER A 207 10.76 21.41 13.16
N GLN A 208 10.78 20.45 12.22
CA GLN A 208 12.00 19.70 11.88
C GLN A 208 13.09 20.58 11.29
N ALA A 209 12.74 21.48 10.37
CA ALA A 209 13.70 22.39 9.75
C ALA A 209 14.31 23.37 10.76
N ALA A 210 13.53 23.79 11.76
CA ALA A 210 14.02 24.63 12.86
C ALA A 210 14.87 23.85 13.87
N ALA A 211 14.61 22.56 14.06
CA ALA A 211 15.38 21.68 14.96
C ALA A 211 16.72 21.23 14.37
N SER A 212 16.90 21.34 13.05
CA SER A 212 18.18 21.05 12.39
C SER A 212 19.12 22.25 12.59
N PRO A 213 20.22 22.13 13.37
CA PRO A 213 21.08 23.27 13.66
C PRO A 213 21.69 23.77 12.36
N ARG A 214 21.28 24.96 11.90
CA ARG A 214 22.09 25.71 10.95
C ARG A 214 23.41 26.00 11.66
N THR A 215 24.49 25.42 11.20
CA THR A 215 25.84 25.93 11.45
C THR A 215 25.85 27.37 10.96
N SER A 216 25.71 28.32 11.88
CA SER A 216 25.72 29.74 11.54
C SER A 216 27.14 30.08 11.10
N LEU A 217 27.32 30.31 9.80
CA LEU A 217 28.44 31.09 9.30
C LEU A 217 28.19 32.55 9.72
N VAL A 218 28.57 32.88 10.94
CA VAL A 218 28.81 34.27 11.34
C VAL A 218 30.14 34.65 10.67
N PRO A 219 30.18 35.60 9.72
CA PRO A 219 31.46 36.12 9.25
C PRO A 219 32.09 36.92 10.39
N PRO A 220 33.40 36.77 10.66
CA PRO A 220 34.06 37.56 11.69
C PRO A 220 34.03 39.04 11.30
N SER A 221 33.67 39.88 12.28
CA SER A 221 33.64 41.32 12.17
C SER A 221 34.98 41.88 11.72
N THR A 222 34.98 42.66 10.64
CA THR A 222 36.12 43.42 10.17
C THR A 222 36.40 44.58 11.13
N SER A 223 37.56 44.56 11.79
CA SER A 223 38.18 45.77 12.35
C SER A 223 39.62 45.87 11.86
N THR A 224 39.85 46.93 11.10
CA THR A 224 41.10 47.43 10.54
C THR A 224 42.15 47.79 11.59
N VAL A 225 43.44 47.58 11.30
CA VAL A 225 44.50 48.62 11.10
C VAL A 225 45.90 48.01 11.20
N SER A 226 46.71 48.41 10.22
CA SER A 226 48.11 48.10 9.88
C SER A 226 49.18 48.45 10.91
N LYS A 227 50.35 47.78 10.86
CA LYS A 227 51.68 48.39 10.52
C LYS A 227 52.88 47.43 10.70
N SER A 228 53.77 47.43 9.68
CA SER A 228 55.27 47.44 9.75
C SER A 228 56.01 46.29 10.45
N SER A 229 57.24 45.86 10.13
CA SER A 229 58.18 45.93 8.99
C SER A 229 59.50 45.24 9.44
N TYR A 230 59.99 44.26 8.68
CA TYR A 230 61.39 43.76 8.55
C TYR A 230 62.11 43.07 9.76
N PRO A 231 63.34 42.48 9.59
CA PRO A 231 63.53 41.02 9.49
C PRO A 231 64.71 40.52 10.36
N TRP A 232 65.15 39.26 10.14
CA TRP A 232 66.35 38.54 10.62
C TRP A 232 65.88 37.20 11.21
N GLY A 233 66.48 36.04 10.98
CA GLY A 233 67.74 35.66 10.35
C GLY A 233 68.14 34.31 10.95
N ALA A 234 68.68 33.41 10.12
CA ALA A 234 69.33 32.14 10.48
C ALA A 234 68.42 31.05 11.12
N SER A 235 68.71 29.75 11.05
CA SER A 235 69.52 28.84 10.21
C SER A 235 69.43 27.48 10.92
N LEU A 236 69.58 26.37 10.18
CA LEU A 236 69.90 25.00 10.66
C LEU A 236 68.78 24.30 11.46
N SER A 237 68.53 23.00 11.41
CA SER A 237 69.23 21.81 10.93
C SER A 237 68.17 20.68 10.95
N ALA A 238 68.01 19.91 9.88
CA ALA A 238 68.63 18.59 9.63
C ALA A 238 67.86 17.39 10.22
N GLN A 239 67.74 16.37 9.35
CA GLN A 239 67.50 14.93 9.60
C GLN A 239 66.18 14.55 10.26
N GLY A 240 65.31 13.81 9.57
CA GLY A 240 65.51 12.40 9.19
C GLY A 240 64.76 11.56 10.23
N SER A 241 64.21 10.38 9.99
CA SER A 241 64.24 9.42 8.92
C SER A 241 63.32 8.28 9.40
N ARG A 242 62.70 7.56 8.44
CA ARG A 242 62.18 6.18 8.53
C ARG A 242 60.86 5.91 9.25
N ASP A 243 59.87 5.57 8.42
CA ASP A 243 59.38 4.20 8.18
C ASP A 243 59.31 3.25 9.38
N SER A 244 58.15 2.65 9.62
CA SER A 244 58.01 1.19 9.46
C SER A 244 56.56 0.70 9.54
N LEU A 245 56.38 -0.36 8.75
CA LEU A 245 55.20 -1.16 8.42
C LEU A 245 54.71 -2.05 9.58
N GLY A 246 53.48 -2.55 9.44
CA GLY A 246 53.02 -3.81 10.03
C GLY A 246 51.51 -3.83 10.32
N ASN A 247 50.67 -4.30 9.40
CA ASN A 247 50.22 -5.69 9.14
C ASN A 247 49.02 -6.20 9.98
N ILE A 248 47.91 -6.47 9.25
CA ILE A 248 47.17 -7.75 9.11
C ILE A 248 46.33 -8.31 10.31
N THR A 249 45.00 -8.07 10.23
CA THR A 249 43.84 -9.01 10.14
C THR A 249 43.41 -9.90 11.38
N PRO A 250 42.28 -10.66 11.35
CA PRO A 250 40.93 -10.32 11.88
C PRO A 250 40.33 -11.29 12.93
N ARG A 251 39.16 -10.94 13.51
CA ARG A 251 38.14 -11.85 14.10
C ARG A 251 36.93 -11.01 14.57
N ALA A 252 35.71 -11.50 14.80
CA ALA A 252 34.80 -12.47 14.20
C ALA A 252 33.49 -12.35 15.02
N SER A 253 32.36 -12.65 14.39
CA SER A 253 31.08 -13.13 14.98
C SER A 253 30.31 -12.27 16.00
N GLY A 254 29.10 -11.88 15.62
CA GLY A 254 28.05 -11.40 16.52
C GLY A 254 26.68 -11.38 15.83
N ALA A 255 26.06 -12.56 15.71
CA ALA A 255 24.73 -12.73 15.12
C ALA A 255 23.64 -12.40 16.16
N HIS A 256 22.82 -11.37 15.91
CA HIS A 256 21.57 -11.15 16.63
C HIS A 256 20.38 -11.38 15.69
N ARG A 257 19.77 -12.56 15.80
CA ARG A 257 18.51 -12.92 15.14
C ARG A 257 17.37 -12.71 16.15
N ALA A 258 16.65 -11.59 16.02
CA ALA A 258 15.46 -11.33 16.83
C ALA A 258 14.30 -12.22 16.37
N SER A 259 13.80 -13.04 17.29
CA SER A 259 12.66 -13.95 17.12
C SER A 259 11.35 -13.22 17.43
N LEU A 260 10.55 -12.91 16.41
CA LEU A 260 9.19 -12.40 16.58
C LEU A 260 8.20 -13.58 16.61
N LYS A 261 7.71 -13.89 17.82
CA LYS A 261 6.68 -14.89 18.07
C LYS A 261 5.31 -14.34 17.65
N PHE A 262 4.70 -14.91 16.61
CA PHE A 262 3.30 -14.62 16.28
C PHE A 262 2.35 -15.50 17.10
N ARG A 263 1.57 -14.85 17.97
CA ARG A 263 0.48 -15.47 18.72
C ARG A 263 -0.75 -15.52 17.81
N ALA A 264 -1.14 -16.71 17.36
CA ALA A 264 -2.37 -16.91 16.59
C ALA A 264 -3.59 -16.67 17.50
N ILE A 265 -4.47 -15.75 17.12
CA ILE A 265 -5.81 -15.61 17.71
C ILE A 265 -6.79 -16.29 16.75
N ALA A 266 -7.23 -17.49 17.12
CA ALA A 266 -8.46 -18.07 16.62
C ALA A 266 -9.63 -17.43 17.36
N LYS A 267 -10.58 -16.82 16.63
CA LYS A 267 -11.94 -16.62 17.14
C LYS A 267 -12.95 -17.09 16.10
N SER A 268 -13.82 -17.93 16.63
CA SER A 268 -14.86 -18.75 16.01
C SER A 268 -15.92 -17.94 15.25
N LEU A 269 -16.32 -18.47 14.10
CA LEU A 269 -17.62 -18.17 13.50
C LEU A 269 -18.70 -18.88 14.31
N ASN A 270 -19.44 -18.14 15.15
CA ASN A 270 -20.72 -18.59 15.67
C ASN A 270 -21.78 -18.36 14.58
N PHE A 271 -22.18 -19.44 13.90
CA PHE A 271 -23.44 -19.46 13.17
C PHE A 271 -24.59 -19.49 14.18
N ARG A 272 -25.29 -18.37 14.38
CA ARG A 272 -26.65 -18.40 14.91
C ARG A 272 -27.60 -18.68 13.76
N ALA A 273 -28.10 -19.91 13.73
CA ALA A 273 -29.23 -20.34 12.91
C ALA A 273 -30.54 -20.01 13.63
N TRP A 274 -31.29 -19.02 13.16
CA TRP A 274 -32.69 -18.73 13.51
C TRP A 274 -33.33 -18.20 12.21
N GLY A 275 -34.41 -18.71 11.63
CA GLY A 275 -35.24 -19.87 11.89
C GLY A 275 -36.15 -20.04 10.66
N ARG A 276 -36.25 -21.26 10.15
CA ARG A 276 -37.18 -21.68 9.09
C ARG A 276 -38.58 -21.74 9.70
N ARG A 277 -39.49 -20.83 9.31
CA ARG A 277 -40.91 -20.93 9.69
C ARG A 277 -41.57 -22.04 8.87
N GLN A 278 -42.08 -23.05 9.58
CA GLN A 278 -42.94 -24.09 9.04
C GLN A 278 -44.34 -23.54 8.73
N SER A 279 -44.96 -24.22 7.77
CA SER A 279 -46.32 -24.15 7.29
C SER A 279 -47.40 -24.19 8.38
N THR A 280 -48.45 -23.38 8.21
CA THR A 280 -49.81 -23.72 8.65
C THR A 280 -50.78 -23.36 7.53
N ALA A 281 -51.53 -24.35 7.07
CA ALA A 281 -52.64 -24.19 6.14
C ALA A 281 -53.90 -23.76 6.91
N PRO A 282 -54.79 -22.95 6.34
CA PRO A 282 -56.17 -22.86 6.79
C PRO A 282 -57.09 -23.71 5.90
N SER A 283 -57.90 -24.49 6.60
CA SER A 283 -59.09 -25.23 6.18
C SER A 283 -60.07 -24.42 5.32
N ALA A 284 -60.60 -25.08 4.29
CA ALA A 284 -61.73 -24.62 3.48
C ALA A 284 -63.06 -24.69 4.25
N PRO A 285 -64.05 -23.82 3.94
CA PRO A 285 -65.45 -24.08 4.19
C PRO A 285 -66.18 -24.55 2.93
N THR A 286 -67.01 -25.56 3.11
CA THR A 286 -67.97 -26.12 2.15
C THR A 286 -69.26 -25.28 2.15
N VAL A 287 -69.70 -24.74 1.02
CA VAL A 287 -71.13 -24.42 0.73
C VAL A 287 -71.40 -24.56 -0.78
N ALA A 288 -72.60 -25.01 -1.09
CA ALA A 288 -73.06 -25.68 -2.31
C ALA A 288 -73.55 -24.80 -3.47
N ALA A 289 -73.73 -25.49 -4.61
CA ALA A 289 -74.71 -25.31 -5.69
C ALA A 289 -74.60 -24.09 -6.63
N SER A 290 -74.44 -24.33 -7.94
CA SER A 290 -75.59 -24.44 -8.86
C SER A 290 -75.16 -24.88 -10.27
N HIS A 291 -76.15 -25.37 -11.02
CA HIS A 291 -76.17 -25.83 -12.40
C HIS A 291 -75.37 -25.00 -13.42
N ASN A 292 -74.82 -25.61 -14.48
CA ASN A 292 -75.60 -25.83 -15.70
C ASN A 292 -74.83 -26.62 -16.78
N ASN A 293 -75.63 -27.38 -17.53
CA ASN A 293 -75.27 -28.13 -18.73
C ASN A 293 -74.57 -27.28 -19.79
N ASN A 294 -73.65 -27.88 -20.54
CA ASN A 294 -73.93 -28.19 -21.95
C ASN A 294 -72.90 -29.17 -22.55
N ASN A 295 -73.44 -30.31 -22.96
CA ASN A 295 -72.89 -31.21 -23.95
C ASN A 295 -72.70 -30.47 -25.28
N ASN A 296 -71.52 -30.65 -25.89
CA ASN A 296 -71.22 -31.14 -27.25
C ASN A 296 -72.04 -30.65 -28.47
N PRO A 297 -71.63 -30.97 -29.71
CA PRO A 297 -70.30 -31.31 -30.25
C PRO A 297 -69.93 -30.36 -31.42
N SER A 298 -68.70 -30.31 -31.93
CA SER A 298 -68.09 -31.27 -32.87
C SER A 298 -66.66 -30.84 -33.14
#